data_AF-D2TYK1-F1
#
_entry.id   AF-D2TYK1-F1
#
_cell.length_a   1.000
_cell.length_b   1.000
_cell.length_c   1.000
_cell.angle_alpha   90.00
_cell.angle_beta   90.00
_cell.angle_gamma   90.00
#
_symmetry.space_group_name_H-M   'P 1'
#
loop_
_entity.id
_entity.type
_entity.pdbx_description
1 polymer ?
#
loop_
_entity_poly.entity_id
_entity_poly.type
_entity_poly.pdbx_seq_one_letter_code
_entity_poly.pdbx_strand_id
1 'polypeptide(L)'
;MNMFDLNKFSLYNEIFNELTPAQLKVFVLYSNAHKIDQIALELDISANTVCEYLKRIKEKYQVNSMVELKLLFNNRIQSYLLHFVSVFIVNGRFYKDKKVCSLSPKIEGLHTFDSLS
;
A
#
# COMPACT_ATOMS: atom_id res chain seq x y z
N MET A 1 -13.70 2.86 4.80
CA MET A 1 -12.63 2.04 4.21
C MET A 1 -11.32 2.77 4.46
N ASN A 2 -10.57 2.39 5.50
CA ASN A 2 -9.26 3.00 5.78
C ASN A 2 -8.22 2.23 4.96
N MET A 3 -7.93 2.70 3.76
CA MET A 3 -7.05 2.03 2.79
C MET A 3 -5.59 1.98 3.26
N PHE A 4 -5.25 2.77 4.27
CA PHE A 4 -3.92 2.83 4.88
C PHE A 4 -4.08 2.78 6.40
N ASP A 5 -4.23 1.58 6.93
CA ASP A 5 -4.11 1.31 8.35
C ASP A 5 -2.61 1.19 8.67
N LEU A 6 -2.14 1.99 9.64
CA LEU A 6 -0.73 1.98 10.07
C LEU A 6 -0.29 0.60 10.58
N ASN A 7 -1.24 -0.23 10.99
CA ASN A 7 -0.99 -1.61 11.42
C ASN A 7 -0.93 -2.62 10.27
N LYS A 8 -1.27 -2.21 9.03
CA LYS A 8 -1.32 -3.06 7.84
C LYS A 8 -0.25 -2.66 6.83
N PHE A 9 0.99 -3.04 7.13
CA PHE A 9 2.16 -2.76 6.29
C PHE A 9 2.16 -3.47 4.92
N SER A 10 1.27 -4.43 4.69
CA SER A 10 1.26 -5.25 3.46
C SER A 10 1.06 -4.42 2.19
N LEU A 11 0.15 -3.44 2.21
CA LEU A 11 -0.10 -2.56 1.05
C LEU A 11 1.11 -1.68 0.74
N TYR A 12 1.80 -1.19 1.78
CA TYR A 12 3.01 -0.40 1.59
C TYR A 12 4.16 -1.22 0.99
N ASN A 13 4.19 -2.53 1.23
CA ASN A 13 5.20 -3.42 0.64
C ASN A 13 5.05 -3.56 -0.87
N GLU A 14 3.84 -3.44 -1.41
CA GLU A 14 3.62 -3.41 -2.87
C GLU A 14 4.16 -2.12 -3.50
N ILE A 15 4.07 -1.00 -2.77
CA ILE A 15 4.45 0.35 -3.26
C ILE A 15 5.95 0.63 -3.08
N PHE A 16 6.55 0.02 -2.05
CA PHE A 16 7.94 0.22 -1.64
C PHE A 16 8.67 -1.12 -1.51
N ASN A 17 8.54 -1.98 -2.52
CA ASN A 17 9.10 -3.34 -2.53
C ASN A 17 10.63 -3.39 -2.48
N GLU A 18 11.30 -2.25 -2.72
CA GLU A 18 12.74 -2.11 -2.59
C GLU A 18 13.20 -1.94 -1.13
N LEU A 19 12.30 -1.67 -0.18
CA LEU A 19 12.65 -1.50 1.23
C LEU A 19 12.57 -2.81 2.00
N THR A 20 13.44 -2.97 3.00
CA THR A 20 13.27 -4.08 3.95
C THR A 20 12.03 -3.83 4.82
N PRO A 21 11.41 -4.88 5.40
CA PRO A 21 10.24 -4.70 6.27
C PRO A 21 10.49 -3.72 7.43
N ALA A 22 11.69 -3.70 8.02
CA ALA A 22 12.05 -2.78 9.09
C ALA A 22 12.17 -1.33 8.60
N GLN A 23 12.82 -1.11 7.45
CA GLN A 23 12.90 0.21 6.81
C GLN A 23 11.52 0.72 6.44
N LEU A 24 10.67 -0.15 5.87
CA LEU A 24 9.31 0.19 5.47
C LEU A 24 8.47 0.66 6.66
N LYS A 25 8.51 -0.06 7.78
CA LYS A 25 7.79 0.33 9.01
C LYS A 25 8.20 1.72 9.50
N VAL A 26 9.51 1.97 9.59
CA VAL A 26 10.03 3.31 9.95
C VAL A 26 9.57 4.37 8.95
N PHE A 27 9.63 4.06 7.65
CA PHE A 27 9.29 5.05 6.63
C PHE A 27 7.80 5.43 6.66
N VAL A 28 6.92 4.45 6.85
CA VAL A 28 5.48 4.67 6.98
C VAL A 28 5.17 5.52 8.21
N LEU A 29 5.70 5.18 9.39
CA LEU A 29 5.43 5.94 10.61
C LEU A 29 5.98 7.37 10.53
N TYR A 30 7.20 7.53 10.00
CA TYR A 30 7.83 8.84 9.81
C TYR A 30 7.04 9.73 8.85
N SER A 31 6.55 9.16 7.74
CA SER A 31 5.75 9.89 6.75
C SER A 31 4.38 10.28 7.30
N ASN A 32 3.85 9.52 8.26
CA ASN A 32 2.64 9.83 9.02
C ASN A 32 2.91 10.70 10.26
N ALA A 33 3.93 11.57 10.19
CA ALA A 33 4.24 12.59 11.20
C ALA A 33 4.61 12.10 12.61
N HIS A 34 4.95 10.82 12.79
CA HIS A 34 5.51 10.35 14.06
C HIS A 34 6.93 10.91 14.24
N LYS A 35 7.23 11.36 15.45
CA LYS A 35 8.60 11.78 15.83
C LYS A 35 9.50 10.55 15.95
N ILE A 36 10.81 10.75 15.79
CA ILE A 36 11.82 9.68 15.88
C ILE A 36 11.66 8.86 17.17
N ASP A 37 11.48 9.52 18.31
CA ASP A 37 11.32 8.85 19.61
C ASP A 37 10.03 8.04 19.69
N GLN A 38 8.95 8.50 19.05
CA GLN A 38 7.69 7.75 18.99
C GLN A 38 7.83 6.50 18.13
N ILE A 39 8.55 6.61 17.00
CA ILE A 39 8.84 5.46 16.12
C ILE A 39 9.72 4.44 16.84
N ALA A 40 10.73 4.92 17.57
CA ALA A 40 11.61 4.09 18.37
C ALA A 40 10.83 3.27 19.41
N LEU A 41 9.92 3.91 20.14
CA LEU A 41 9.03 3.26 21.10
C LEU A 41 8.06 2.27 20.42
N GLU A 42 7.39 2.67 19.34
CA GLU A 42 6.40 1.86 18.63
C GLU A 42 7.00 0.57 18.05
N LEU A 43 8.26 0.63 17.61
CA LEU A 43 8.94 -0.49 16.96
C LEU A 43 9.91 -1.23 17.89
N ASP A 44 10.02 -0.84 19.16
CA ASP A 44 10.98 -1.36 20.13
C ASP A 44 12.43 -1.39 19.60
N ILE A 45 12.86 -0.25 19.05
CA ILE A 45 14.23 -0.05 18.53
C ILE A 45 14.81 1.27 19.03
N SER A 46 16.13 1.44 18.92
CA SER A 46 16.76 2.71 19.32
C SER A 46 16.42 3.85 18.34
N ALA A 47 16.35 5.09 18.86
CA ALA A 47 16.22 6.29 18.03
C ALA A 47 17.35 6.40 16.99
N ASN A 48 18.56 5.94 17.33
CA ASN A 48 19.68 5.90 16.40
C ASN A 48 19.42 4.93 15.23
N THR A 49 18.81 3.77 15.50
CA THR A 49 18.38 2.82 14.48
C THR A 49 17.34 3.43 13.54
N VAL A 50 16.38 4.21 14.07
CA VAL A 50 15.41 4.95 13.26
C VAL A 50 16.12 5.94 12.33
N CYS A 51 17.06 6.73 12.84
CA CYS A 51 17.86 7.67 12.05
C CYS A 51 18.65 6.98 10.94
N GLU A 52 19.32 5.87 11.26
CA GLU A 52 20.07 5.07 10.29
C GLU A 52 19.18 4.48 9.18
N TYR A 53 17.98 4.00 9.54
CA TYR A 53 17.02 3.56 8.53
C TYR A 53 16.57 4.70 7.62
N LEU A 54 16.21 5.85 8.19
CA LEU A 54 15.82 7.03 7.39
C LEU A 54 16.95 7.50 6.47
N LYS A 55 18.20 7.48 6.96
CA LYS A 55 19.39 7.81 6.17
C LYS A 55 19.56 6.85 4.98
N ARG A 56 19.51 5.54 5.21
CA ARG A 56 19.63 4.51 4.15
C ARG A 56 18.50 4.61 3.13
N ILE A 57 17.28 4.90 3.59
CA ILE A 57 16.14 5.13 2.70
C ILE A 57 16.40 6.36 1.83
N LYS A 58 16.90 7.45 2.43
CA LYS A 58 17.24 8.69 1.73
C LYS A 58 18.28 8.45 0.63
N GLU A 59 19.33 7.70 0.95
CA GLU A 59 20.38 7.30 0.01
C GLU A 59 19.83 6.41 -1.12
N LYS A 60 18.99 5.42 -0.79
CA LYS A 60 18.37 4.52 -1.76
C LYS A 60 17.50 5.28 -2.77
N TYR A 61 16.75 6.29 -2.33
CA TYR A 61 15.92 7.11 -3.21
C TYR A 61 16.63 8.33 -3.80
N GLN A 62 17.90 8.55 -3.44
CA GLN A 62 18.71 9.68 -3.92
C GLN A 62 18.06 11.05 -3.70
N VAL A 63 17.39 11.22 -2.55
CA VAL A 63 16.79 12.50 -2.16
C VAL A 63 17.70 13.25 -1.19
N ASN A 64 17.63 14.58 -1.19
CA ASN A 64 18.60 15.40 -0.45
C ASN A 64 18.10 15.76 0.94
N SER A 65 16.79 15.91 1.09
CA SER A 65 16.15 16.39 2.32
C SER A 65 15.10 15.43 2.85
N MET A 66 14.82 15.54 4.15
CA MET A 66 13.71 14.80 4.78
C MET A 66 12.34 15.26 4.26
N VAL A 67 12.25 16.49 3.76
CA VAL A 67 11.04 17.04 3.11
C VAL A 67 10.79 16.33 1.79
N GLU A 68 11.81 16.20 0.93
CA GLU A 68 11.73 15.41 -0.30
C GLU A 68 11.38 13.96 -0.02
N LEU A 69 11.93 13.38 1.06
CA LEU A 69 11.63 12.01 1.43
C LEU A 69 10.14 11.80 1.77
N LYS A 70 9.52 12.74 2.50
CA LYS A 70 8.07 12.74 2.75
C LYS A 70 7.26 12.98 1.47
N LEU A 71 7.72 13.88 0.61
CA LEU A 71 7.06 14.18 -0.66
C LEU A 71 7.06 12.94 -1.57
N LEU A 72 8.19 12.23 -1.66
CA LEU A 72 8.32 10.98 -2.41
C LEU A 72 7.33 9.93 -1.91
N PHE A 73 7.23 9.75 -0.59
CA PHE A 73 6.25 8.84 0.00
C PHE A 73 4.84 9.19 -0.46
N ASN A 74 4.43 10.45 -0.25
CA ASN A 74 3.08 10.93 -0.59
C ASN A 74 2.79 10.79 -2.09
N ASN A 75 3.74 11.14 -2.95
CA ASN A 75 3.57 11.04 -4.40
C ASN A 75 3.38 9.58 -4.86
N ARG A 76 4.13 8.63 -4.29
CA ARG A 76 3.97 7.21 -4.61
C ARG A 76 2.62 6.67 -4.12
N ILE A 77 2.21 7.01 -2.89
CA ILE A 77 0.90 6.64 -2.37
C ILE A 77 -0.22 7.21 -3.25
N GLN A 78 -0.15 8.50 -3.61
CA GLN A 78 -1.14 9.15 -4.46
C GLN A 78 -1.18 8.53 -5.86
N SER A 79 -0.02 8.23 -6.45
CA SER A 79 0.05 7.59 -7.77
C SER A 79 -0.60 6.20 -7.75
N TYR A 80 -0.34 5.40 -6.71
CA TYR A 80 -0.97 4.11 -6.51
C TYR A 80 -2.49 4.24 -6.34
N LEU A 81 -2.95 5.20 -5.54
CA LEU A 81 -4.38 5.49 -5.35
C LEU A 81 -5.06 5.92 -6.64
N LEU A 82 -4.44 6.81 -7.42
CA LEU A 82 -4.98 7.25 -8.71
C LEU A 82 -5.09 6.08 -9.67
N HIS A 83 -4.07 5.21 -9.73
CA HIS A 83 -4.13 4.02 -10.56
C HIS A 83 -5.29 3.12 -10.14
N PHE A 84 -5.42 2.82 -8.85
CA PHE A 84 -6.53 2.05 -8.31
C PHE A 84 -7.87 2.68 -8.70
N VAL A 85 -8.11 3.95 -8.36
CA VAL A 85 -9.36 4.67 -8.68
C VAL A 85 -9.64 4.67 -10.18
N SER A 86 -8.64 4.89 -11.04
CA SER A 86 -8.81 4.85 -12.49
C SER A 86 -9.29 3.48 -12.98
N VAL A 87 -8.71 2.39 -12.45
CA VAL A 87 -9.12 1.02 -12.77
C VAL A 87 -10.56 0.78 -12.32
N PHE A 88 -10.95 1.25 -11.13
CA PHE A 88 -12.34 1.15 -10.65
C PHE A 88 -13.32 1.97 -11.48
N ILE A 89 -12.94 3.17 -11.92
CA ILE A 89 -13.80 4.01 -12.78
C ILE A 89 -13.97 3.37 -14.15
N VAL A 90 -12.89 2.86 -14.75
CA VAL A 90 -12.95 2.20 -16.05
C VAL A 90 -13.77 0.91 -15.94
N ASN A 91 -13.49 0.05 -14.95
CA ASN A 91 -14.23 -1.20 -14.75
C ASN A 91 -15.69 -0.95 -14.32
N GLY A 92 -15.96 0.09 -13.54
CA GLY A 92 -17.29 0.52 -13.15
C GLY A 92 -18.10 1.11 -14.32
N ARG A 93 -17.44 1.79 -15.26
CA ARG A 93 -18.06 2.20 -16.54
C ARG A 93 -18.33 0.99 -17.43
N PHE A 94 -17.40 0.02 -17.52
CA PHE A 94 -17.67 -1.25 -18.22
C PHE A 94 -18.90 -1.99 -17.64
N TYR A 95 -19.12 -1.94 -16.32
CA TYR A 95 -20.31 -2.52 -15.70
C TYR A 95 -21.60 -1.72 -15.93
N LYS A 96 -21.53 -0.39 -16.08
CA LYS A 96 -22.69 0.44 -16.45
C LYS A 96 -23.03 0.35 -17.94
N ASP A 97 -22.02 0.26 -18.81
CA ASP A 97 -22.21 0.17 -20.25
C ASP A 97 -22.62 -1.24 -20.72
N LYS A 98 -22.38 -2.29 -19.93
CA LYS A 98 -22.90 -3.64 -20.18
C LYS A 98 -24.36 -3.87 -19.74
N LYS A 99 -25.08 -2.83 -19.30
CA LYS A 99 -26.54 -2.90 -19.12
C LYS A 99 -27.35 -2.54 -20.38
N VAL A 100 -26.72 -2.50 -21.56
CA VAL A 100 -27.41 -2.58 -22.85
C VAL A 100 -26.63 -3.48 -23.80
N CYS A 101 -26.81 -4.79 -23.64
CA CYS A 101 -27.00 -5.78 -24.70
C CYS A 101 -26.83 -7.17 -24.10
N SER A 102 -27.96 -7.89 -24.10
CA SER A 102 -28.13 -9.32 -23.89
C SER A 102 -26.91 -10.18 -24.17
N LEU A 103 -26.51 -11.00 -23.18
CA LEU A 103 -26.50 -12.47 -23.27
C LEU A 103 -25.83 -13.04 -22.01
N SER A 104 -26.62 -13.80 -21.25
CA SER A 104 -26.18 -14.58 -20.10
C SER A 104 -25.08 -15.56 -20.48
N PRO A 105 -24.01 -15.73 -19.68
CA PRO A 105 -23.30 -16.99 -19.67
C PRO A 105 -24.16 -17.98 -18.88
N LYS A 106 -24.78 -18.93 -19.58
CA LYS A 106 -25.23 -20.18 -18.98
C LYS A 106 -24.02 -20.83 -18.30
N ILE A 107 -24.02 -20.89 -16.98
CA ILE A 107 -23.17 -21.83 -16.25
C ILE A 107 -24.01 -23.11 -16.15
N GLU A 108 -23.95 -23.93 -17.20
CA GLU A 108 -24.41 -25.31 -17.13
C GLU A 108 -23.32 -26.15 -16.44
N GLY A 109 -23.64 -26.62 -15.23
CA GLY A 109 -23.22 -27.90 -14.68
C GLY A 109 -21.74 -28.10 -14.32
N LEU A 110 -21.44 -28.08 -13.02
CA LEU A 110 -20.91 -29.26 -12.32
C LEU A 110 -20.89 -28.99 -10.80
N HIS A 111 -21.95 -29.42 -10.11
CA HIS A 111 -21.85 -29.84 -8.71
C HIS A 111 -22.09 -31.34 -8.71
N THR A 112 -21.16 -32.12 -8.16
CA THR A 112 -21.42 -33.32 -7.35
C THR A 112 -20.10 -33.91 -6.88
N PHE A 113 -19.74 -33.58 -5.63
CA PHE A 113 -18.92 -34.30 -4.63
C PHE A 113 -18.90 -33.27 -3.46
N ASP A 114 -19.44 -33.51 -2.27
CA ASP A 114 -19.37 -34.71 -1.45
C ASP A 114 -20.64 -35.00 -0.62
N SER A 115 -20.79 -36.29 -0.37
CA SER A 115 -21.56 -37.00 0.65
C SER A 115 -21.54 -36.40 2.06
N LEU A 116 -22.71 -36.45 2.74
CA LEU A 116 -22.84 -36.63 4.19
C LEU A 116 -24.24 -37.18 4.53
N SER A 117 -24.23 -38.14 5.47
CA SER A 117 -25.30 -38.97 6.08
C SER A 117 -25.88 -40.11 5.25
#